data_AF-A0A4D6QJ04-F1
#
_entry.id   AF-A0A4D6QJ04-F1
#
_cell.length_a   1.000
_cell.length_b   1.000
_cell.length_c   1.000
_cell.angle_alpha   90.00
_cell.angle_beta   90.00
_cell.angle_gamma   90.00
#
_symmetry.space_group_name_H-M   'P 1'
#
loop_
_entity.id
_entity.type
_entity.pdbx_description
1 polymer ?
#
loop_
_entity_poly.entity_id
_entity_poly.type
_entity_poly.pdbx_seq_one_letter_code
_entity_poly.pdbx_strand_id
1 'polypeptide(L)'
;FPQESFTVEYNSNKVATVSRPDESTNNFTISVLDSSLEEVNTTFNFLAQLTSDAKSEITKPKTIAYNFYSSEGDVFNDSINYAAKNISAVTTDGGIYKT
;
A
#
# COMPACT_ATOMS: atom_id res chain seq x y z
N PHE A 1 1.14 -0.71 -5.06
CA PHE A 1 2.16 -1.64 -4.53
C PHE A 1 3.48 -0.91 -4.49
N PRO A 2 4.32 -1.03 -3.45
CA PRO A 2 5.60 -0.35 -3.42
C PRO A 2 6.44 -0.77 -4.63
N GLN A 3 6.84 0.21 -5.44
CA GLN A 3 7.66 -0.04 -6.63
C GLN A 3 9.13 -0.19 -6.24
N GLU A 4 9.59 0.66 -5.33
CA GLU A 4 10.94 0.62 -4.81
C GLU A 4 10.96 0.00 -3.41
N SER A 5 12.11 -0.58 -3.06
CA SER A 5 12.32 -1.07 -1.71
C SER A 5 12.49 0.10 -0.75
N PHE A 6 11.97 -0.05 0.47
CA PHE A 6 12.14 0.95 1.51
C PHE A 6 12.52 0.28 2.84
N THR A 7 13.17 1.05 3.70
CA THR A 7 13.61 0.58 5.01
C THR A 7 12.58 0.96 6.07
N VAL A 8 12.36 0.05 7.01
CA VAL A 8 11.63 0.31 8.26
C VAL A 8 12.66 0.60 9.33
N GLU A 9 12.50 1.73 10.01
CA GLU A 9 13.42 2.21 11.03
C GLU A 9 12.77 2.23 12.42
N TYR A 10 13.55 1.91 13.45
CA TYR A 10 13.19 2.06 14.85
C TYR A 10 14.36 2.69 15.61
N ASN A 11 14.12 3.78 16.34
CA ASN A 11 15.17 4.55 17.00
C ASN A 11 16.35 4.90 16.06
N SER A 12 16.04 5.30 14.82
CA SER A 12 17.02 5.60 13.76
C SER A 12 17.91 4.42 13.35
N ASN A 13 17.59 3.19 13.75
CA ASN A 13 18.23 1.96 13.30
C ASN A 13 17.34 1.26 12.28
N LYS A 14 17.97 0.68 11.26
CA LYS A 14 17.28 -0.12 10.25
C LYS A 14 16.91 -1.48 10.84
N VAL A 15 15.62 -1.79 10.93
CA VAL A 15 15.15 -3.04 11.55
C VAL A 15 14.55 -4.01 10.54
N ALA A 16 14.02 -3.52 9.43
CA ALA A 16 13.54 -4.35 8.35
C ALA A 16 13.63 -3.65 6.99
N THR A 17 13.56 -4.44 5.94
CA THR A 17 13.40 -3.95 4.56
C THR A 17 12.10 -4.49 4.00
N VAL A 18 11.33 -3.63 3.34
CA VAL A 18 10.17 -4.04 2.55
C VAL A 18 10.55 -3.91 1.09
N SER A 19 10.42 -5.00 0.33
CA SER A 19 10.79 -5.04 -1.08
C SER A 19 9.74 -5.79 -1.89
N ARG A 20 9.64 -5.45 -3.18
CA ARG A 20 8.87 -6.22 -4.15
C ARG A 20 9.84 -7.18 -4.85
N PRO A 21 9.68 -8.50 -4.71
CA PRO A 21 10.62 -9.46 -5.30
C PRO A 21 10.55 -9.47 -6.83
N ASP A 22 9.36 -9.23 -7.40
CA ASP A 22 9.14 -9.19 -8.85
C ASP A 22 8.01 -8.20 -9.18
N GLU A 23 8.25 -7.33 -10.16
CA GLU A 23 7.28 -6.36 -10.68
C GLU A 23 6.07 -6.99 -11.37
N SER A 24 6.12 -8.27 -11.72
CA SER A 24 4.99 -9.03 -12.26
C SER A 24 4.04 -9.55 -11.16
N THR A 25 4.47 -9.53 -9.90
CA THR A 25 3.72 -10.13 -8.77
C THR A 25 3.06 -9.08 -7.87
N ASN A 26 1.92 -9.41 -7.27
CA ASN A 26 1.26 -8.57 -6.27
C ASN A 26 1.69 -8.93 -4.84
N ASN A 27 2.98 -9.25 -4.68
CA ASN A 27 3.56 -9.74 -3.44
C ASN A 27 4.67 -8.78 -3.00
N PHE A 28 4.83 -8.56 -1.70
CA PHE A 28 6.00 -7.90 -1.15
C PHE A 28 6.59 -8.80 -0.06
N THR A 29 7.89 -8.69 0.14
CA THR A 29 8.65 -9.41 1.15
C THR A 29 9.07 -8.43 2.23
N ILE A 30 8.90 -8.86 3.49
CA ILE A 30 9.44 -8.17 4.65
C ILE A 30 10.65 -8.97 5.12
N SER A 31 11.83 -8.35 5.14
CA SER A 31 13.07 -8.97 5.60
C SER A 31 13.53 -8.26 6.87
N VAL A 32 13.44 -8.93 8.01
CA VAL A 32 13.95 -8.44 9.30
C VAL A 32 15.49 -8.49 9.25
N LEU A 33 16.13 -7.35 9.54
CA LEU A 33 17.58 -7.18 9.42
C LEU A 33 18.31 -7.49 10.73
N ASP A 34 17.63 -7.33 11.86
CA ASP A 34 18.19 -7.59 13.19
C ASP A 34 17.43 -8.73 13.87
N SER A 35 18.04 -9.91 13.86
CA SER A 35 17.50 -11.13 14.48
C SER A 35 17.69 -11.19 16.00
N SER A 36 18.37 -10.20 16.59
CA SER A 36 18.52 -10.11 18.06
C SER A 36 17.33 -9.41 18.74
N LEU A 37 16.44 -8.82 17.95
CA LEU A 37 15.23 -8.18 18.47
C LEU A 37 14.19 -9.24 18.82
N GLU A 38 13.97 -9.46 20.11
CA GLU A 38 12.83 -10.23 20.61
C GLU A 38 11.56 -9.36 20.55
N GLU A 39 10.45 -9.96 20.10
CA GLU A 39 9.11 -9.33 20.08
C GLU A 39 9.01 -7.98 19.32
N VAL A 40 9.48 -7.96 18.07
CA VAL A 40 9.37 -6.75 17.22
C VAL A 40 7.94 -6.53 16.75
N ASN A 41 7.31 -5.47 17.26
CA ASN A 41 6.10 -4.90 16.69
C ASN A 41 6.43 -3.61 15.96
N THR A 42 6.10 -3.54 14.67
CA THR A 42 6.27 -2.33 13.86
C THR A 42 5.07 -2.12 12.95
N THR A 43 4.93 -0.90 12.43
CA THR A 43 3.90 -0.54 11.47
C THR A 43 4.56 0.25 10.37
N PHE A 44 4.29 -0.11 9.12
CA PHE A 44 4.70 0.66 7.95
C PHE A 44 3.48 0.95 7.08
N ASN A 45 3.55 2.06 6.36
CA ASN A 45 2.51 2.48 5.43
C ASN A 45 3.15 2.72 4.07
N PHE A 46 2.42 2.39 3.00
CA PHE A 46 2.81 2.73 1.64
C PHE A 46 1.61 3.25 0.87
N LEU A 47 1.86 4.17 -0.06
CA LEU A 47 0.84 4.64 -0.97
C LEU A 47 0.71 3.67 -2.14
N ALA A 48 -0.53 3.38 -2.52
CA ALA A 48 -0.84 2.56 -3.67
C ALA A 48 -1.87 3.27 -4.55
N GLN A 49 -1.76 3.04 -5.86
CA GLN A 49 -2.76 3.48 -6.81
C GLN A 49 -3.40 2.26 -7.46
N LEU A 50 -4.68 2.38 -7.80
CA LEU A 50 -5.36 1.40 -8.63
C LEU A 50 -4.68 1.29 -10.00
N THR A 51 -4.57 0.06 -10.52
CA THR A 51 -4.18 -0.19 -11.90
C THR A 51 -5.22 0.37 -12.87
N SER A 52 -4.82 0.63 -14.12
CA SER A 52 -5.74 1.13 -15.16
C SER A 52 -6.94 0.19 -15.33
N ASP A 53 -6.69 -1.12 -15.35
CA ASP A 53 -7.73 -2.14 -15.47
C ASP A 53 -8.69 -2.09 -14.28
N ALA A 54 -8.16 -2.10 -13.05
CA ALA A 54 -8.98 -2.01 -11.85
C ALA A 54 -9.80 -0.72 -11.80
N LYS A 55 -9.24 0.42 -12.24
CA LYS A 55 -9.98 1.69 -12.37
C LYS A 55 -11.14 1.56 -13.36
N SER A 56 -10.90 0.93 -14.52
CA SER A 56 -11.91 0.77 -15.57
C SER A 56 -13.12 -0.06 -15.12
N GLU A 57 -12.92 -0.99 -14.18
CA GLU A 57 -13.99 -1.83 -13.63
C GLU A 57 -14.87 -1.11 -12.59
N ILE A 58 -14.48 0.07 -12.13
CA ILE A 58 -15.27 0.90 -11.20
C ILE A 58 -16.20 1.81 -12.00
N THR A 59 -17.26 1.23 -12.55
CA THR A 59 -18.24 1.95 -13.40
C THR A 59 -19.36 2.65 -12.62
N LYS A 60 -19.51 2.33 -11.34
CA LYS A 60 -20.51 2.91 -10.42
C LYS A 60 -19.98 2.88 -8.99
N PRO A 61 -20.56 3.67 -8.07
CA PRO A 61 -20.20 3.60 -6.66
C PRO A 61 -20.28 2.17 -6.13
N LYS A 62 -19.21 1.70 -5.49
CA LYS A 62 -19.13 0.35 -4.94
C LYS A 62 -18.09 0.28 -3.83
N THR A 63 -18.28 -0.67 -2.94
CA THR A 63 -17.28 -1.07 -1.95
C THR A 63 -16.42 -2.18 -2.58
N ILE A 64 -15.10 -2.05 -2.49
CA ILE A 64 -14.17 -3.10 -2.91
C ILE A 64 -13.39 -3.57 -1.69
N ALA A 65 -13.42 -4.89 -1.45
CA ALA A 65 -12.60 -5.51 -0.41
C ALA A 65 -11.20 -5.80 -0.95
N TYR A 66 -10.19 -5.43 -0.17
CA TYR A 66 -8.77 -5.71 -0.38
C TYR A 66 -8.34 -6.76 0.62
N ASN A 67 -7.74 -7.85 0.15
CA ASN A 67 -7.25 -8.93 0.98
C ASN A 67 -5.73 -9.03 0.82
N PHE A 68 -5.01 -9.00 1.94
CA PHE A 68 -3.59 -9.25 2.02
C PHE A 68 -3.37 -10.57 2.75
N TYR A 69 -2.63 -11.48 2.11
CA TYR A 69 -2.35 -12.80 2.62
C TYR A 69 -0.91 -12.85 3.13
N SER A 70 -0.71 -13.29 4.37
CA SER A 70 0.63 -13.55 4.90
C SER A 70 1.07 -14.97 4.55
N SER A 71 2.39 -15.21 4.51
CA SER A 71 2.96 -16.55 4.36
C SER A 71 2.64 -17.47 5.54
N GLU A 72 2.23 -16.91 6.67
CA GLU A 72 1.87 -17.63 7.90
C GLU A 72 0.38 -18.04 7.91
N GLY A 73 -0.39 -17.64 6.90
CA GLY A 73 -1.80 -18.00 6.72
C GLY A 73 -2.79 -16.96 7.22
N ASP A 74 -2.33 -15.83 7.76
CA ASP A 74 -3.19 -14.73 8.15
C ASP A 74 -3.77 -14.00 6.94
N VAL A 75 -4.98 -13.46 7.11
CA VAL A 75 -5.65 -12.64 6.11
C VAL A 75 -6.03 -11.31 6.73
N PHE A 76 -5.41 -10.24 6.23
CA PHE A 76 -5.81 -8.87 6.55
C PHE A 76 -6.76 -8.41 5.46
N ASN A 77 -8.00 -8.11 5.83
CA ASN A 77 -8.98 -7.56 4.90
C ASN A 77 -9.41 -6.17 5.34
N ASP A 78 -9.53 -5.27 4.36
CA ASP A 78 -10.12 -3.95 4.55
C ASP A 78 -10.90 -3.58 3.29
N SER A 79 -11.81 -2.62 3.38
CA SER A 79 -12.67 -2.24 2.28
C SER A 79 -12.62 -0.74 2.02
N ILE A 80 -12.53 -0.39 0.73
CA ILE A 80 -12.57 1.01 0.30
C ILE A 80 -13.91 1.26 -0.40
N ASN A 81 -14.60 2.30 0.06
CA ASN A 81 -15.82 2.80 -0.55
C ASN A 81 -15.48 3.78 -1.67
N TYR A 82 -15.65 3.35 -2.92
CA TYR A 82 -15.51 4.22 -4.08
C TYR A 82 -16.81 4.97 -4.32
N ALA A 83 -16.81 6.26 -4.02
CA ALA A 83 -17.95 7.14 -4.23
C ALA A 83 -17.87 7.83 -5.61
N ALA A 84 -19.02 8.19 -6.17
CA ALA A 84 -19.06 9.06 -7.33
C ALA A 84 -18.50 10.44 -6.99
N LYS A 85 -17.82 11.08 -7.94
CA LYS A 85 -17.35 12.45 -7.77
C LYS A 85 -18.56 13.36 -7.54
N ASN A 86 -18.56 14.09 -6.43
CA ASN A 86 -19.57 15.11 -6.18
C ASN A 86 -19.32 16.28 -7.15
N ILE A 87 -20.12 16.37 -8.20
CA ILE A 87 -20.02 17.42 -9.24
C ILE A 87 -20.39 18.82 -8.71
N SER A 88 -21.01 18.90 -7.54
CA SER A 88 -21.38 20.15 -6.86
C SER A 88 -20.27 20.66 -5.93
N ALA A 89 -19.30 19.80 -5.60
CA ALA A 89 -18.14 20.18 -4.80
C ALA A 89 -17.01 20.66 -5.71
N VAL A 90 -16.65 21.93 -5.61
CA VAL A 90 -15.44 22.46 -6.25
C VAL A 90 -14.23 21.96 -5.46
N THR A 91 -13.52 20.98 -6.02
CA THR A 91 -12.22 20.55 -5.51
C THR A 91 -11.13 21.09 -6.42
N THR A 92 -10.39 22.10 -5.99
CA THR A 92 -9.17 22.56 -6.66
C THR A 92 -7.97 21.82 -6.07
N ASP A 93 -7.44 20.83 -6.80
CA ASP A 93 -6.14 20.26 -6.48
C ASP A 93 -5.08 21.30 -6.88
N GLY A 94 -4.61 22.07 -5.88
CA GLY A 94 -3.55 23.06 -6.04
C GLY A 94 -2.19 22.42 -6.26
N GLY A 95 -1.98 21.79 -7.42
CA GLY A 95 -0.68 21.28 -7.86
C GLY A 95 0.08 22.33 -8.67
N ILE A 96 1.36 22.57 -8.32
CA ILE A 96 2.26 23.40 -9.13
C ILE A 96 2.63 22.61 -10.39
N TYR A 97 2.18 23.10 -11.55
CA TYR A 97 2.66 22.66 -12.85
C TYR A 97 4.12 23.08 -13.00
N LYS A 98 5.05 22.12 -13.04
CA LYS A 98 6.45 22.40 -13.42
C LYS A 98 6.56 22.29 -14.94
N THR A 99 6.82 23.42 -15.59
CA THR A 99 7.33 23.52 -16.97
C THR A 99 8.77 23.04 -17.06
#